data_AF-A0A7Y1YR64-F1
#
_entry.id   AF-A0A7Y1YR64-F1
#
_cell.length_a   1.000
_cell.length_b   1.000
_cell.length_c   1.000
_cell.angle_alpha   90.00
_cell.angle_beta   90.00
_cell.angle_gamma   90.00
#
_symmetry.space_group_name_H-M   'P 1'
#
loop_
_entity.id
_entity.type
_entity.pdbx_description
1 polymer ?
#
loop_
_entity_poly.entity_id
_entity_poly.type
_entity_poly.pdbx_seq_one_letter_code
_entity_poly.pdbx_strand_id
1 'polypeptide(L)' 'MANFTLSEREKEVLKLIIYEHTTNEIAQRLFLSQETIRTYRKNLLCKLDARNVAGLVRRALQRDIIPINI' A
#
# COMPACT_ATOMS: atom_id res chain seq x y z
N MET A 1 17.33 12.34 -2.51
CA MET A 1 15.89 12.57 -2.77
C MET A 1 15.31 11.26 -3.24
N ALA A 2 14.50 10.58 -2.43
CA ALA A 2 13.98 9.26 -2.78
C ALA A 2 12.93 9.41 -3.90
N ASN A 3 13.03 8.61 -4.97
CA ASN A 3 12.04 8.59 -6.04
C ASN A 3 10.66 8.22 -5.45
N PHE A 4 9.74 9.19 -5.44
CA PHE A 4 8.41 9.11 -4.83
C PHE A 4 7.42 8.25 -5.63
N THR A 5 7.86 7.67 -6.74
CA THR A 5 7.01 6.84 -7.60
C THR A 5 6.83 5.45 -6.98
N LEU A 6 5.58 5.11 -6.68
CA LEU A 6 5.21 3.75 -6.31
C LEU A 6 5.35 2.82 -7.52
N SER A 7 5.90 1.63 -7.32
CA SER A 7 5.87 0.58 -8.33
C SER A 7 4.44 0.09 -8.55
N GLU A 8 4.17 -0.57 -9.67
CA GLU A 8 2.85 -1.15 -9.95
C GLU A 8 2.42 -2.12 -8.85
N ARG A 9 3.34 -2.96 -8.34
CA ARG A 9 3.05 -3.86 -7.21
C ARG A 9 2.76 -3.11 -5.91
N GLU A 10 3.47 -2.03 -5.62
CA GLU A 10 3.18 -1.20 -4.46
C GLU A 10 1.80 -0.54 -4.57
N LYS A 11 1.40 -0.08 -5.76
CA LYS A 11 0.06 0.46 -6.01
C LYS A 11 -1.02 -0.59 -5.82
N GLU A 12 -0.83 -1.81 -6.32
CA GLU A 12 -1.76 -2.93 -6.11
C GLU A 12 -1.95 -3.22 -4.61
N VAL A 13 -0.84 -3.35 -3.87
CA VAL A 13 -0.88 -3.58 -2.42
C VAL A 13 -1.58 -2.42 -1.70
N LEU A 14 -1.24 -1.17 -2.04
CA LEU A 14 -1.86 0.00 -1.43
C LEU A 14 -3.36 0.07 -1.73
N LYS A 15 -3.80 -0.25 -2.96
CA LYS A 15 -5.21 -0.35 -3.33
C LYS A 15 -5.94 -1.36 -2.45
N LEU A 16 -5.39 -2.56 -2.29
CA LEU A 16 -6.01 -3.58 -1.45
C LEU A 16 -6.04 -3.20 0.03
N ILE A 17 -5.06 -2.45 0.52
CA ILE A 17 -5.07 -1.90 1.89
C ILE A 17 -6.21 -0.89 2.06
N ILE A 18 -6.46 -0.04 1.06
CA ILE A 18 -7.55 0.95 1.07
C ILE A 18 -8.92 0.25 1.10
N TYR A 19 -9.06 -0.88 0.39
CA TYR A 19 -10.23 -1.76 0.47
C TYR A 19 -10.25 -2.68 1.70
N GLU A 20 -9.52 -2.30 2.75
CA GLU A 20 -9.53 -2.95 4.08
C GLU A 20 -9.09 -4.42 4.11
N HIS A 21 -8.38 -4.89 3.09
CA HIS A 21 -7.86 -6.25 3.11
C HIS A 21 -6.72 -6.43 4.13
N THR A 22 -6.78 -7.54 4.85
CA THR A 22 -5.74 -8.00 5.76
C THR A 22 -4.50 -8.44 4.98
N THR A 23 -3.34 -8.48 5.64
CA THR A 23 -2.08 -8.97 5.04
C THR A 23 -2.22 -10.37 4.45
N ASN A 24 -3.04 -11.24 5.06
CA ASN A 24 -3.28 -12.59 4.56
C ASN A 24 -4.12 -12.59 3.28
N GLU A 25 -5.22 -11.83 3.24
CA GLU A 25 -6.06 -11.73 2.04
C GLU A 25 -5.30 -11.11 0.86
N ILE A 26 -4.46 -10.10 1.11
CA ILE A 26 -3.61 -9.49 0.09
C ILE A 26 -2.61 -10.52 -0.45
N ALA A 27 -1.98 -11.29 0.44
CA ALA A 27 -1.02 -12.33 0.08
C ALA A 27 -1.67 -13.40 -0.82
N GLN A 28 -2.86 -13.87 -0.45
CA GLN A 28 -3.63 -14.81 -1.26
C GLN A 28 -4.02 -14.23 -2.63
N ARG A 29 -4.54 -13.00 -2.67
CA ARG A 29 -4.98 -12.34 -3.92
C ARG A 29 -3.84 -12.10 -4.90
N LEU A 30 -2.65 -11.78 -4.39
CA LEU A 30 -1.48 -11.48 -5.21
C LEU A 30 -0.59 -12.70 -5.47
N PHE A 31 -0.94 -13.87 -4.92
CA PHE A 31 -0.13 -15.10 -4.98
C PHE A 31 1.28 -14.90 -4.41
N LEU A 32 1.37 -14.22 -3.26
CA LEU A 32 2.62 -13.89 -2.56
C LEU A 32 2.60 -14.40 -1.12
N SER A 33 3.76 -14.42 -0.47
CA SER A 33 3.83 -14.71 0.97
C SER A 33 3.37 -13.49 1.79
N GLN A 34 2.88 -13.73 3.01
CA GLN A 34 2.55 -12.65 3.94
C GLN A 34 3.78 -11.78 4.25
N GLU A 35 4.98 -12.35 4.27
CA GLU A 35 6.23 -11.62 4.51
C GLU A 35 6.55 -10.64 3.37
N THR A 36 6.31 -11.06 2.13
CA THR A 36 6.42 -10.17 0.97
C THR A 36 5.43 -9.01 1.09
N ILE A 37 4.19 -9.25 1.53
CA ILE A 37 3.21 -8.18 1.76
C ILE A 37 3.63 -7.24 2.90
N ARG A 38 4.20 -7.77 3.99
CA ARG A 38 4.76 -6.94 5.08
C ARG A 38 5.88 -6.03 4.58
N THR A 39 6.73 -6.55 3.70
CA THR A 39 7.80 -5.77 3.05
C THR A 39 7.23 -4.64 2.20
N TYR A 40 6.22 -4.92 1.35
CA TYR A 40 5.52 -3.87 0.60
C TYR A 40 4.89 -2.82 1.52
N ARG A 41 4.23 -3.21 2.61
CA ARG A 41 3.65 -2.27 3.59
C ARG A 41 4.71 -1.37 4.22
N LYS A 42 5.87 -1.93 4.60
CA LYS A 42 6.99 -1.15 5.15
C LYS A 42 7.52 -0.13 4.14
N ASN A 43 7.69 -0.54 2.88
CA ASN A 43 8.14 0.35 1.81
C ASN A 43 7.12 1.45 1.52
N LEU A 44 5.84 1.11 1.48
CA LEU A 44 4.74 2.05 1.30
C LEU A 44 4.70 3.10 2.43
N LEU A 45 4.84 2.68 3.69
CA LEU A 45 4.90 3.60 4.85
C LEU A 45 6.08 4.57 4.73
N CYS A 46 7.25 4.07 4.33
CA CYS A 46 8.44 4.90 4.13
C CYS A 46 8.25 5.89 2.97
N LYS A 47 7.80 5.42 1.80
CA LYS A 47 7.61 6.25 0.60
C LYS A 47 6.52 7.31 0.76
N LEU A 48 5.49 7.03 1.56
CA LEU A 48 4.37 7.95 1.79
C LEU A 48 4.49 8.77 3.07
N ASP A 49 5.61 8.66 3.78
CA ASP A 49 5.84 9.34 5.06
C ASP A 49 4.64 9.14 6.01
N ALA A 50 4.33 7.86 6.24
CA ALA A 50 3.21 7.42 7.06
C ALA A 50 3.72 6.54 8.20
N ARG A 51 3.17 6.74 9.40
CA ARG A 51 3.54 5.98 10.61
C ARG A 51 2.80 4.65 10.74
N ASN A 52 1.62 4.55 10.14
CA ASN A 52 0.75 3.38 10.23
C ASN A 52 -0.22 3.34 9.04
N VAL A 53 -1.06 2.30 9.00
CA VAL A 53 -2.03 2.07 7.91
C VAL A 53 -3.03 3.21 7.76
N ALA A 54 -3.55 3.76 8.86
CA ALA A 54 -4.46 4.90 8.80
C ALA A 54 -3.78 6.13 8.17
N GLY A 55 -2.53 6.40 8.56
CA GLY A 55 -1.71 7.43 7.94
C GLY A 55 -1.42 7.15 6.47
N LEU A 56 -1.20 5.88 6.11
CA LEU A 56 -0.95 5.45 4.74
C LEU A 56 -2.15 5.74 3.84
N VAL A 57 -3.35 5.33 4.27
CA VAL A 57 -4.62 5.58 3.56
C VAL A 57 -4.87 7.08 3.43
N ARG A 58 -4.72 7.85 4.52
CA ARG A 58 -4.89 9.30 4.49
C ARG A 58 -3.96 9.97 3.47
N ARG A 59 -2.67 9.59 3.45
CA ARG A 59 -1.67 10.15 2.52
C ARG A 59 -1.95 9.74 1.07
N ALA A 60 -2.42 8.52 0.84
CA ALA A 60 -2.81 8.02 -0.48
C ALA A 60 -3.96 8.85 -1.08
N LEU A 61 -4.97 9.13 -0.26
CA LEU A 61 -6.13 9.95 -0.63
C LEU A 61 -5.77 11.43 -0.86
N GLN A 62 -4.95 12.02 0.01
CA GLN A 62 -4.58 13.45 -0.07
C GLN A 62 -3.74 13.81 -1.31
N ARG A 63 -3.06 12.83 -1.91
CA ARG A 63 -2.11 13.06 -3.01
C ARG A 63 -2.59 12.47 -4.34
N ASP A 64 -3.85 12.01 -4.41
CA ASP A 64 -4.43 11.38 -5.61
C ASP A 64 -3.54 10.27 -6.23
N ILE A 65 -2.88 9.49 -5.37
CA ILE A 65 -1.85 8.53 -5.83
C ILE A 65 -2.48 7.34 -6.56
N ILE A 66 -3.72 6.99 -6.20
CA ILE A 66 -4.47 5.89 -6.81
C ILE A 66 -5.93 6.34 -6.99
N PRO A 67 -6.54 6.13 -8.17
CA PRO A 67 -7.97 6.29 -8.32
C PRO A 67 -8.69 5.23 -7.47
N ILE A 68 -9.54 5.70 -6.56
CA ILE A 68 -10.35 4.85 -5.68
C ILE A 68 -11.80 5.08 -6.05
N ASN A 69 -12.48 4.00 -6.41
CA ASN A 69 -13.93 4.00 -6.59
C ASN A 69 -14.52 3.41 -5.30
N ILE A 70 -15.10 4.28 -4.47
CA ILE A 70 -15.77 3.94 -3.21
C ILE A 70 -17.26 3.78 -3.49
#